data_AF-A0A6A6NQ45-F1
#
_entry.id   AF-A0A6A6NQ45-F1
#
_cell.length_a   1.000
_cell.length_b   1.000
_cell.length_c   1.000
_cell.angle_alpha   90.00
_cell.angle_beta   90.00
_cell.angle_gamma   90.00
#
_symmetry.space_group_name_H-M   'P 1'
#
loop_
_entity.id
_entity.type
_entity.pdbx_description
1 polymer ?
#
loop_
_entity_poly.entity_id
_entity_poly.type
_entity_poly.pdbx_seq_one_letter_code
_entity_poly.pdbx_strand_id
1 'polypeptide(L)'
;IDMQHHIWLMVTDGQLYLALLDKKKVKIVLDIGTGTGAQSSVPSFQFPVVMTEIIGSDLSPCQPSLVPPNCKFEIDDSKEDWTYDQKFDYIYGRVLVAAFKDFFKVFRQAYEHM
;
A
#
# COMPACT_ATOMS: atom_id res chain seq x y z
N ILE A 1 11.35 0.63 10.28
CA ILE A 1 10.08 0.88 9.57
C ILE A 1 9.12 1.68 10.46
N ASP A 2 8.89 1.27 11.71
CA ASP A 2 7.96 1.96 12.63
C ASP A 2 8.35 3.41 12.98
N MET A 3 9.64 3.67 13.19
CA MET A 3 10.13 5.04 13.42
C MET A 3 9.90 5.94 12.19
N GLN A 4 10.15 5.42 10.99
CA GLN A 4 9.90 6.17 9.75
C GLN A 4 8.41 6.45 9.57
N HIS A 5 7.55 5.47 9.87
CA HIS A 5 6.11 5.65 9.89
C HIS A 5 5.67 6.77 10.84
N HIS A 6 6.20 6.77 12.07
CA HIS A 6 5.90 7.80 13.07
C HIS A 6 6.35 9.20 12.62
N ILE A 7 7.54 9.32 12.05
CA ILE A 7 8.03 10.60 11.49
C ILE A 7 7.10 11.10 10.40
N TRP A 8 6.69 10.23 9.48
CA TRP A 8 5.78 10.64 8.40
C TRP A 8 4.44 11.10 8.93
N LEU A 9 3.85 10.41 9.91
CA LEU A 9 2.62 10.86 10.55
C LEU A 9 2.76 12.25 11.19
N MET A 10 3.90 12.57 11.80
CA MET A 10 4.13 13.92 12.34
C MET A 10 4.21 14.98 11.24
N VAL A 11 4.88 14.66 10.12
CA VAL A 11 5.05 15.59 9.00
C VAL A 11 3.76 15.82 8.21
N THR A 12 2.85 14.85 8.22
CA THR A 12 1.58 14.89 7.47
C THR A 12 0.37 15.20 8.36
N ASP A 13 0.57 15.72 9.57
CA ASP A 13 -0.50 16.01 10.54
C ASP A 13 -1.44 14.80 10.77
N GLY A 14 -0.86 13.60 10.81
CA GLY A 14 -1.55 12.34 11.02
C GLY A 14 -2.15 11.72 9.75
N GLN A 15 -2.02 12.34 8.57
CA GLN A 15 -2.55 11.79 7.32
C GLN A 15 -1.64 10.70 6.75
N LEU A 16 -2.19 9.56 6.33
CA LEU A 16 -1.38 8.48 5.74
C LEU A 16 -1.10 8.66 4.26
N TYR A 17 -2.03 9.27 3.52
CA TYR A 17 -1.87 9.65 2.13
C TYR A 17 -2.29 11.10 1.97
N LEU A 18 -1.69 11.75 0.98
CA LEU A 18 -1.98 13.13 0.59
C LEU A 18 -2.76 13.22 -0.72
N ALA A 19 -3.05 12.07 -1.35
CA ALA A 19 -3.80 12.01 -2.60
C ALA A 19 -5.25 12.50 -2.39
N LEU A 20 -5.72 13.33 -3.32
CA LEU A 20 -7.09 13.85 -3.33
C LEU A 20 -8.05 12.78 -3.89
N LEU A 21 -8.44 11.83 -3.05
CA LEU A 21 -9.29 10.71 -3.42
C LEU A 21 -10.76 10.94 -3.03
N ASP A 22 -11.68 10.57 -3.92
CA ASP A 22 -13.09 10.39 -3.53
C ASP A 22 -13.22 9.08 -2.76
N LYS A 23 -13.14 9.17 -1.43
CA LYS A 23 -13.13 8.01 -0.52
C LYS A 23 -14.33 7.07 -0.69
N LYS A 24 -15.43 7.51 -1.31
CA LYS A 24 -16.61 6.68 -1.57
C LYS A 24 -16.48 5.83 -2.84
N LYS A 25 -15.53 6.16 -3.71
CA LYS A 25 -15.29 5.48 -4.98
C LYS A 25 -14.12 4.51 -4.94
N VAL A 26 -13.22 4.64 -3.98
CA VAL A 26 -12.07 3.76 -3.79
C VAL A 26 -12.54 2.40 -3.27
N LYS A 27 -12.45 1.37 -4.11
CA LYS A 27 -12.86 -0.01 -3.80
C LYS A 27 -11.67 -0.92 -3.58
N ILE A 28 -10.57 -0.70 -4.30
CA ILE A 28 -9.37 -1.55 -4.15
C ILE A 28 -8.08 -0.73 -4.15
N VAL A 29 -7.23 -1.02 -3.17
CA VAL A 29 -5.95 -0.35 -2.94
C VAL A 29 -4.83 -1.37 -2.95
N LEU A 30 -3.74 -1.06 -3.65
CA LEU A 30 -2.48 -1.79 -3.56
C LEU A 30 -1.49 -1.00 -2.69
N ASP A 31 -0.91 -1.65 -1.68
CA ASP A 31 0.13 -1.10 -0.80
C ASP A 31 1.46 -1.84 -1.09
N ILE A 32 2.32 -1.23 -1.92
CA ILE A 32 3.61 -1.83 -2.30
C ILE A 32 4.71 -1.52 -1.28
N GLY A 33 5.51 -2.54 -0.93
CA GLY A 33 6.53 -2.42 0.12
C GLY A 33 5.91 -2.15 1.49
N THR A 34 4.82 -2.86 1.77
CA THR A 34 3.99 -2.75 2.97
C THR A 34 4.78 -2.91 4.28
N GLY A 35 5.90 -3.63 4.26
CA GLY A 35 6.66 -4.00 5.44
C GLY A 35 5.84 -4.86 6.39
N THR A 36 5.88 -4.53 7.68
CA THR A 36 5.18 -5.27 8.76
C THR A 36 3.65 -5.25 8.66
N GLY A 37 3.07 -4.60 7.65
CA GLY A 37 1.63 -4.47 7.53
C GLY A 37 1.01 -3.43 8.48
N ALA A 38 1.81 -2.74 9.30
CA ALA A 38 1.30 -1.74 10.24
C ALA A 38 0.54 -0.59 9.54
N GLN A 39 0.84 -0.32 8.27
CA GLN A 39 0.15 0.71 7.48
C GLN A 39 -1.19 0.20 6.94
N SER A 40 -1.31 -1.09 6.64
CA SER A 40 -2.47 -1.73 6.02
C SER A 40 -3.39 -2.45 7.03
N SER A 41 -2.94 -2.66 8.28
CA SER A 41 -3.67 -3.41 9.34
C SER A 41 -4.34 -2.53 10.41
N VAL A 42 -4.05 -1.24 10.43
CA VAL A 42 -4.71 -0.28 11.33
C VAL A 42 -5.97 0.24 10.60
N PRO A 43 -7.00 0.79 11.28
CA PRO A 43 -8.10 1.55 10.67
C PRO A 43 -7.64 2.85 9.94
N SER A 44 -6.45 2.79 9.35
CA SER A 44 -5.46 3.83 9.13
C SER A 44 -5.72 4.59 7.85
N PHE A 45 -6.17 3.91 6.80
CA PHE A 45 -6.52 4.59 5.56
C PHE A 45 -7.71 5.56 5.71
N GLN A 46 -8.49 5.53 6.80
CA GLN A 46 -9.68 6.37 6.97
C GLN A 46 -10.64 6.36 5.76
N PHE A 47 -10.52 5.36 4.87
CA PHE A 47 -11.58 5.03 3.95
C PHE A 47 -12.74 4.49 4.79
N PRO A 48 -13.99 4.48 4.31
CA PRO A 48 -15.00 3.65 4.93
C PRO A 48 -14.52 2.19 4.88
N VAL A 49 -13.81 1.77 5.93
CA VAL A 49 -12.93 0.58 6.02
C VAL A 49 -13.69 -0.72 5.74
N VAL A 50 -15.01 -0.66 5.72
CA VAL A 50 -15.91 -1.79 5.49
C VAL A 50 -16.11 -2.09 3.99
N MET A 51 -15.71 -1.21 3.06
CA MET A 51 -15.99 -1.35 1.62
C MET A 51 -14.76 -1.32 0.70
N THR A 52 -13.55 -1.16 1.24
CA THR A 52 -12.32 -1.09 0.46
C THR A 52 -11.44 -2.30 0.73
N GLU A 53 -11.12 -3.06 -0.32
CA GLU A 53 -10.15 -4.14 -0.28
C GLU A 53 -8.73 -3.56 -0.36
N ILE A 54 -7.85 -4.05 0.51
CA ILE A 54 -6.45 -3.64 0.56
C ILE A 54 -5.60 -4.88 0.30
N ILE A 55 -4.75 -4.82 -0.72
CA ILE A 55 -3.73 -5.82 -1.02
C ILE A 55 -2.39 -5.22 -0.65
N GLY A 56 -1.72 -5.79 0.35
CA GLY A 56 -0.35 -5.43 0.71
C GLY A 56 0.65 -6.38 0.03
N SER A 57 1.66 -5.84 -0.65
CA SER A 57 2.74 -6.60 -1.27
C SER A 57 4.07 -6.27 -0.58
N ASP A 58 4.83 -7.30 -0.21
CA ASP A 58 6.20 -7.16 0.28
C ASP A 58 7.05 -8.40 -0.08
N LEU A 59 8.34 -8.20 -0.31
CA LEU A 59 9.29 -9.28 -0.59
C LEU A 59 9.45 -10.22 0.62
N SER A 60 9.21 -9.72 1.83
CA SER A 60 9.40 -10.47 3.08
C SER A 60 8.07 -10.83 3.74
N PRO A 61 7.91 -12.07 4.23
CA PRO A 61 6.76 -12.48 5.04
C PRO A 61 6.89 -11.93 6.46
N CYS A 62 6.57 -10.65 6.63
CA CYS A 62 6.70 -9.93 7.91
C CYS A 62 5.38 -9.42 8.47
N GLN A 63 4.26 -9.86 7.90
CA GLN A 63 2.90 -9.44 8.25
C GLN A 63 2.33 -10.26 9.41
N PRO A 64 1.44 -9.68 10.23
CA PRO A 64 0.81 -10.37 11.36
C PRO A 64 -0.10 -11.52 10.89
N SER A 65 -0.23 -12.55 11.73
CA SER A 65 -1.08 -13.71 11.44
C SER A 65 -2.58 -13.39 11.47
N LEU A 66 -2.98 -12.31 12.15
CA LEU A 66 -4.35 -11.85 12.23
C LEU A 66 -4.48 -10.52 11.51
N VAL A 67 -5.28 -10.50 10.44
CA VAL A 67 -5.50 -9.34 9.59
C VAL A 67 -7.00 -9.10 9.42
N PRO A 68 -7.43 -7.84 9.17
CA PRO A 68 -8.83 -7.56 8.86
C PRO A 68 -9.31 -8.36 7.63
N PRO A 69 -10.62 -8.71 7.55
CA PRO A 69 -11.15 -9.52 6.45
C PRO A 69 -11.07 -8.83 5.08
N ASN A 70 -10.95 -7.49 5.05
CA ASN A 70 -10.78 -6.69 3.85
C ASN A 70 -9.30 -6.47 3.48
N CYS A 71 -8.36 -7.06 4.22
CA CYS A 71 -6.93 -6.95 3.95
C CYS A 71 -6.35 -8.31 3.57
N LYS A 72 -5.59 -8.34 2.48
CA LYS A 72 -4.80 -9.50 2.04
C LYS A 72 -3.34 -9.09 1.93
N PHE A 73 -2.45 -10.04 2.19
CA PHE A 73 -1.02 -9.82 2.05
C PHE A 73 -0.44 -10.89 1.14
N GLU A 74 0.37 -10.44 0.20
CA GLU A 74 1.03 -11.26 -0.80
C GLU A 74 2.53 -11.09 -0.65
N ILE A 75 3.25 -12.21 -0.70
CA ILE A 75 4.72 -12.19 -0.77
C ILE A 75 5.05 -12.04 -2.24
N ASP A 76 5.44 -10.83 -2.63
CA ASP A 76 5.66 -10.48 -4.03
C ASP A 76 6.76 -9.43 -4.17
N ASP A 77 7.50 -9.51 -5.27
CA ASP A 77 8.56 -8.56 -5.59
C ASP A 77 8.05 -7.54 -6.62
N SER A 78 7.73 -6.33 -6.16
CA SER A 78 7.21 -5.26 -7.02
C SER A 78 8.17 -4.81 -8.14
N LYS A 79 9.43 -5.28 -8.17
CA LYS A 79 10.36 -5.08 -9.30
C LYS A 79 10.09 -6.03 -10.47
N GLU A 80 9.46 -7.17 -10.22
CA GLU A 80 9.05 -8.12 -11.25
C GLU A 80 7.80 -7.62 -11.97
N ASP A 81 7.37 -8.36 -12.99
CA ASP A 81 6.21 -7.99 -13.77
C ASP A 81 4.92 -8.24 -12.97
N TRP A 82 4.08 -7.22 -12.84
CA TRP A 82 2.86 -7.30 -12.03
C TRP A 82 1.81 -8.17 -12.73
N THR A 83 1.27 -9.16 -12.02
CA THR A 83 0.34 -10.16 -12.57
C THR A 83 -1.08 -10.02 -12.02
N TYR A 84 -1.48 -8.81 -11.64
CA TYR A 84 -2.82 -8.57 -11.10
C TYR A 84 -3.88 -8.65 -12.20
N ASP A 85 -4.94 -9.43 -11.96
CA ASP A 85 -6.08 -9.57 -12.89
C ASP A 85 -7.00 -8.32 -12.89
N GLN A 86 -6.89 -7.49 -11.85
CA GLN A 86 -7.69 -6.28 -11.66
C GLN A 86 -6.85 -4.99 -11.61
N LYS A 87 -7.51 -3.86 -11.88
CA LYS A 87 -6.94 -2.51 -11.69
C LYS A 87 -7.18 -1.99 -10.29
N PHE A 88 -6.33 -1.06 -9.86
CA PHE A 88 -6.36 -0.43 -8.55
C PHE A 88 -6.86 1.01 -8.61
N ASP A 89 -7.81 1.36 -7.75
CA ASP A 89 -8.27 2.75 -7.63
C ASP A 89 -7.20 3.64 -7.01
N TYR A 90 -6.30 3.05 -6.22
CA TYR A 90 -5.18 3.72 -5.63
C TYR A 90 -4.00 2.75 -5.39
N ILE A 91 -2.81 3.19 -5.77
CA ILE A 91 -1.57 2.51 -5.46
C ILE A 91 -0.79 3.38 -4.49
N TYR A 92 -0.53 2.81 -3.32
CA TYR A 92 0.16 3.47 -2.23
C TYR A 92 1.56 2.87 -2.08
N GLY A 93 2.52 3.74 -1.83
CA GLY A 93 3.90 3.37 -1.54
C GLY A 93 4.59 4.52 -0.85
N ARG A 94 5.27 4.24 0.27
CA ARG A 94 5.93 5.27 1.08
C ARG A 94 7.32 4.81 1.51
N VAL A 95 8.30 5.69 1.37
CA VAL A 95 9.72 5.41 1.70
C VAL A 95 10.32 4.26 0.87
N LEU A 96 9.87 4.09 -0.37
CA LEU A 96 10.38 3.04 -1.27
C LEU A 96 11.67 3.45 -2.01
N VAL A 97 12.18 4.66 -1.76
CA VAL A 97 13.34 5.24 -2.47
C VAL A 97 14.64 4.43 -2.31
N ALA A 98 14.74 3.57 -1.30
CA ALA A 98 15.86 2.65 -1.12
C ALA A 98 15.54 1.21 -1.55
N ALA A 99 14.28 0.92 -1.90
CA ALA A 99 13.81 -0.44 -2.22
C ALA A 99 14.01 -0.80 -3.70
N PHE A 100 14.01 0.19 -4.60
CA PHE A 100 14.10 -0.04 -6.04
C PHE A 100 15.38 0.54 -6.63
N LYS A 101 16.01 -0.23 -7.54
CA LYS A 101 17.10 0.28 -8.37
C LYS A 101 16.58 1.02 -9.60
N ASP A 102 15.45 0.55 -10.14
CA ASP A 102 14.74 1.16 -11.27
C ASP A 102 13.32 1.55 -10.83
N PHE A 103 13.18 2.80 -10.42
CA PHE A 103 11.88 3.37 -10.06
C PHE A 103 10.95 3.52 -11.27
N PHE A 104 11.49 3.72 -12.47
CA PHE A 104 10.68 3.98 -13.66
C PHE A 104 9.91 2.74 -14.08
N LYS A 105 10.49 1.54 -13.94
CA LYS A 105 9.77 0.29 -14.14
C LYS A 105 8.55 0.22 -13.21
N VAL A 106 8.76 0.39 -11.90
CA VAL A 106 7.69 0.29 -10.90
C VAL A 106 6.59 1.35 -11.15
N PHE A 107 6.96 2.61 -11.44
CA PHE A 107 5.98 3.65 -11.74
C PHE A 107 5.18 3.37 -13.01
N ARG A 108 5.81 2.79 -14.04
CA ARG A 108 5.11 2.42 -15.28
C ARG A 108 4.08 1.33 -15.00
N GLN A 109 4.47 0.29 -14.27
CA GLN A 109 3.56 -0.79 -13.89
C GLN A 109 2.41 -0.27 -13.03
N ALA A 110 2.71 0.62 -12.06
CA ALA A 110 1.69 1.26 -11.25
C ALA A 110 0.68 2.02 -12.13
N TYR A 111 1.14 2.83 -13.07
CA TYR A 111 0.25 3.57 -13.97
C TYR A 111 -0.56 2.64 -14.89
N GLU A 112 0.04 1.57 -15.39
CA GLU A 112 -0.66 0.58 -16.21
C GLU A 112 -1.71 -0.19 -15.43
N HIS A 113 -1.54 -0.38 -14.12
CA HIS A 113 -2.44 -1.12 -13.23
C HIS A 113 -3.43 -0.25 -12.45
N MET A 114 -3.52 1.05 -12.76
CA MET A 114 -4.58 1.95 -12.27
C MET A 114 -5.74 2.10 -13.24
#